data_AF-A0A955LZB1-F1
#
_entry.id   AF-A0A955LZB1-F1
#
_cell.length_a   1.000
_cell.length_b   1.000
_cell.length_c   1.000
_cell.angle_alpha   90.00
_cell.angle_beta   90.00
_cell.angle_gamma   90.00
#
_symmetry.space_group_name_H-M   'P 1'
#
loop_
_entity.id
_entity.type
_entity.pdbx_description
1 polymer ?
#
loop_
_entity_poly.entity_id
_entity_poly.type
_entity_poly.pdbx_seq_one_letter_code
_entity_poly.pdbx_strand_id
1 'polypeptide(L)'
;ITSQAWRSLLDADIESTVIYTNKVVDLYGEEAKKMQESLTEYPWQSKDDIFSYWALNDVGTSLFIQGEAYRKDGQLEAAKEAYKRVIEEFFYAQCWDPKGWFWKPAEAAQEKLDEMAAM
;
A
#
# COMPACT_ATOMS: atom_id res chain seq x y z
N ILE A 1 3.49 2.92 11.62
CA ILE A 1 3.74 4.23 10.97
C ILE A 1 2.69 4.51 9.91
N THR A 2 2.23 3.47 9.21
CA THR A 2 1.10 3.47 8.25
C THR A 2 -0.15 4.22 8.73
N SER A 3 -0.52 4.11 10.01
CA SER A 3 -1.65 4.87 10.57
C SER A 3 -1.45 6.40 10.58
N GLN A 4 -0.21 6.88 10.65
CA GLN A 4 0.10 8.30 10.51
C GLN A 4 0.01 8.72 9.04
N ALA A 5 0.48 7.89 8.10
CA ALA A 5 0.33 8.14 6.67
C ALA A 5 -1.15 8.27 6.26
N TRP A 6 -2.02 7.41 6.79
CA TRP A 6 -3.48 7.52 6.58
C TRP A 6 -4.04 8.86 7.07
N ARG A 7 -3.62 9.31 8.26
CA ARG A 7 -4.08 10.59 8.82
C ARG A 7 -3.63 11.76 7.95
N SER A 8 -2.36 11.81 7.58
CA SER A 8 -1.83 12.86 6.71
C SER A 8 -2.52 12.90 5.34
N LEU A 9 -2.85 11.73 4.76
CA LEU A 9 -3.60 11.67 3.50
C LEU A 9 -5.01 12.26 3.65
N LEU A 10 -5.70 11.99 4.77
CA LEU A 10 -7.02 12.56 5.06
C LEU A 10 -6.96 14.08 5.26
N ASP A 11 -5.88 14.57 5.86
CA ASP A 11 -5.62 15.99 6.06
C ASP A 11 -5.12 16.71 4.79
N ALA A 12 -5.00 15.98 3.66
CA ALA A 12 -4.40 16.44 2.40
C ALA A 12 -2.95 16.96 2.56
N ASP A 13 -2.24 16.52 3.60
CA ASP A 13 -0.84 16.82 3.84
C ASP A 13 0.04 15.83 3.05
N ILE A 14 0.32 16.18 1.80
CA ILE A 14 1.08 15.35 0.87
C ILE A 14 2.52 15.12 1.36
N GLU A 15 3.16 16.16 1.91
CA GLU A 15 4.54 16.09 2.39
C GLU A 15 4.68 15.08 3.54
N SER A 16 3.85 15.23 4.59
CA SER A 16 3.87 14.29 5.71
C SER A 16 3.47 12.89 5.28
N THR A 17 2.51 12.77 4.35
CA THR A 17 2.12 11.46 3.81
C THR A 17 3.31 10.74 3.19
N VAL A 18 4.04 11.42 2.29
CA VAL A 18 5.22 10.85 1.61
C VAL A 18 6.34 10.53 2.62
N ILE A 19 6.56 11.38 3.62
CA ILE A 19 7.56 11.14 4.68
C ILE A 19 7.23 9.85 5.43
N TYR A 20 5.99 9.67 5.87
CA TYR A 20 5.59 8.49 6.63
C TYR A 20 5.63 7.21 5.78
N THR A 21 5.20 7.26 4.52
CA THR A 21 5.22 6.09 3.64
C THR A 21 6.64 5.69 3.29
N ASN A 22 7.53 6.65 2.98
CA ASN A 22 8.95 6.37 2.73
C ASN A 22 9.60 5.76 3.96
N LYS A 23 9.32 6.27 5.16
CA LYS A 23 9.83 5.69 6.40
C LYS A 23 9.41 4.23 6.60
N VAL A 24 8.19 3.85 6.21
CA VAL A 24 7.74 2.45 6.24
C VAL A 24 8.55 1.61 5.26
N VAL A 25 8.71 2.08 4.03
CA VAL A 25 9.48 1.38 2.98
C VAL A 25 10.94 1.22 3.41
N ASP A 26 11.57 2.26 3.96
CA ASP A 26 12.97 2.23 4.38
C ASP A 26 13.21 1.25 5.54
N LEU A 27 12.28 1.17 6.50
CA LEU A 27 12.42 0.30 7.66
C LEU A 27 12.08 -1.16 7.36
N TYR A 28 11.07 -1.40 6.51
CA TYR A 28 10.44 -2.71 6.37
C TYR A 28 10.49 -3.29 4.96
N GLY A 29 11.00 -2.53 3.97
CA GLY A 29 10.98 -2.93 2.56
C GLY A 29 11.70 -4.25 2.27
N GLU A 30 12.88 -4.49 2.87
CA GLU A 30 13.60 -5.76 2.68
C GLU A 30 12.83 -6.95 3.27
N GLU A 31 12.22 -6.78 4.45
CA GLU A 31 11.45 -7.83 5.10
C GLU A 31 10.13 -8.09 4.36
N ALA A 32 9.48 -7.03 3.86
CA ALA A 32 8.29 -7.12 3.03
C ALA A 32 8.55 -7.92 1.74
N LYS A 33 9.72 -7.75 1.11
CA LYS A 33 10.13 -8.54 -0.07
C LYS A 33 10.29 -10.01 0.26
N LYS A 34 10.97 -10.36 1.36
CA LYS A 34 11.09 -11.75 1.81
C LYS A 34 9.72 -12.39 2.08
N MET A 35 8.83 -11.65 2.73
CA MET A 35 7.46 -12.07 2.99
C MET A 35 6.68 -12.29 1.68
N GLN A 36 6.75 -11.35 0.74
CA GLN A 36 6.14 -11.49 -0.59
C GLN A 36 6.64 -12.74 -1.33
N GLU A 37 7.96 -12.95 -1.35
CA GLU A 37 8.60 -14.09 -2.04
C GLU A 37 8.26 -15.44 -1.40
N SER A 38 7.92 -15.46 -0.11
CA SER A 38 7.49 -16.67 0.59
C SER A 38 6.07 -17.14 0.22
N LEU A 39 5.30 -16.30 -0.48
CA LEU A 39 3.90 -16.51 -0.79
C LEU A 39 3.69 -16.89 -2.25
N THR A 40 2.80 -17.86 -2.47
CA THR A 40 2.29 -18.23 -3.82
C THR A 40 0.80 -17.94 -3.97
N GLU A 41 0.14 -17.55 -2.89
CA GLU A 41 -1.27 -17.15 -2.83
C GLU A 41 -1.46 -16.17 -1.67
N TYR A 42 -2.61 -15.49 -1.63
CA TYR A 42 -2.96 -14.63 -0.50
C TYR A 42 -3.14 -15.48 0.77
N PRO A 43 -2.62 -15.06 1.92
CA PRO A 43 -3.02 -15.64 3.21
C PRO A 43 -4.53 -15.44 3.44
N TRP A 44 -5.25 -16.48 3.84
CA TRP A 44 -6.72 -16.42 4.03
C TRP A 44 -7.24 -17.27 5.20
N GLN A 45 -6.39 -18.12 5.78
CA GLN A 45 -6.75 -19.15 6.76
C GLN A 45 -7.23 -18.54 8.08
N SER A 46 -6.60 -17.47 8.54
CA SER A 46 -7.01 -16.73 9.73
C SER A 46 -6.56 -15.27 9.66
N LYS A 47 -7.15 -14.43 10.53
CA LYS A 47 -6.71 -13.03 10.68
C LYS A 47 -5.26 -12.96 11.15
N ASP A 48 -4.86 -13.84 12.06
CA ASP A 48 -3.52 -13.87 12.62
C ASP A 48 -2.49 -14.28 11.56
N ASP A 49 -2.84 -15.22 10.67
CA ASP A 49 -1.98 -15.58 9.54
C ASP A 49 -1.78 -14.39 8.60
N ILE A 50 -2.86 -13.66 8.27
CA ILE A 50 -2.74 -12.43 7.45
C ILE A 50 -1.87 -11.40 8.16
N PHE A 51 -2.09 -11.16 9.46
CA PHE A 51 -1.30 -10.21 10.25
C PHE A 51 0.16 -10.63 10.45
N SER A 52 0.48 -11.92 10.32
CA SER A 52 1.87 -12.40 10.43
C SER A 52 2.77 -11.83 9.31
N TYR A 53 2.18 -11.47 8.17
CA TYR A 53 2.85 -10.76 7.06
C TYR A 53 2.87 -9.24 7.27
N TRP A 54 3.13 -8.80 8.50
CA TRP A 54 3.01 -7.40 8.92
C TRP A 54 3.83 -6.44 8.04
N ALA A 55 5.07 -6.80 7.68
CA ALA A 55 5.95 -5.94 6.90
C ALA A 55 5.42 -5.76 5.48
N LEU A 56 5.03 -6.86 4.84
CA LEU A 56 4.39 -6.84 3.52
C LEU A 56 3.12 -6.00 3.52
N ASN A 57 2.25 -6.22 4.51
CA ASN A 57 1.00 -5.50 4.64
C ASN A 57 1.23 -4.00 4.86
N ASP A 58 2.17 -3.61 5.74
CA ASP A 58 2.48 -2.21 6.01
C ASP A 58 3.10 -1.51 4.80
N VAL A 59 4.03 -2.16 4.10
CA VAL A 59 4.71 -1.59 2.92
C VAL A 59 3.75 -1.46 1.74
N GLY A 60 3.01 -2.52 1.41
CA GLY A 60 2.03 -2.48 0.31
C GLY A 60 0.93 -1.45 0.56
N THR A 61 0.42 -1.36 1.79
CA THR A 61 -0.55 -0.32 2.16
C THR A 61 0.05 1.08 2.07
N SER A 62 1.28 1.28 2.54
CA SER A 62 1.94 2.60 2.53
C SER A 62 2.21 3.09 1.10
N LEU A 63 2.60 2.20 0.19
CA LEU A 63 2.78 2.56 -1.22
C LEU A 63 1.45 2.91 -1.90
N PHE A 64 0.35 2.23 -1.54
CA PHE A 64 -0.98 2.64 -2.00
C PHE A 64 -1.37 4.04 -1.50
N ILE A 65 -1.15 4.33 -0.21
CA ILE A 65 -1.39 5.66 0.38
C ILE A 65 -0.56 6.74 -0.35
N GLN A 66 0.70 6.44 -0.64
CA GLN A 66 1.58 7.34 -1.39
C GLN A 66 1.05 7.62 -2.80
N GLY A 67 0.58 6.59 -3.51
CA GLY A 67 -0.07 6.75 -4.81
C GLY A 67 -1.32 7.63 -4.73
N GLU A 68 -2.17 7.45 -3.72
CA GLU A 68 -3.37 8.27 -3.52
C GLU A 68 -3.02 9.73 -3.24
N ALA A 69 -1.98 9.99 -2.44
CA ALA A 69 -1.49 11.34 -2.19
C ALA A 69 -1.05 12.03 -3.50
N TYR A 70 -0.18 11.39 -4.28
CA TYR A 70 0.26 11.92 -5.56
C TYR A 70 -0.89 12.12 -6.55
N ARG A 71 -1.83 11.18 -6.62
CA ARG A 71 -2.98 11.28 -7.53
C ARG A 71 -3.86 12.48 -7.18
N LYS A 72 -4.12 12.70 -5.89
CA LYS A 72 -4.93 13.85 -5.40
C LYS A 72 -4.23 15.19 -5.62
N ASP A 73 -2.89 15.22 -5.61
CA ASP A 73 -2.06 16.39 -5.90
C ASP A 73 -1.87 16.64 -7.42
N GLY A 74 -2.40 15.76 -8.28
CA GLY A 74 -2.22 15.86 -9.74
C GLY A 74 -0.87 15.37 -10.26
N GLN A 75 -0.04 14.77 -9.40
CA GLN A 75 1.26 14.18 -9.74
C GLN A 75 1.08 12.77 -10.31
N LEU A 76 0.45 12.68 -11.49
CA LEU A 76 -0.03 11.41 -12.04
C LEU A 76 1.08 10.39 -12.31
N GLU A 77 2.26 10.80 -12.75
CA GLU A 77 3.36 9.87 -13.01
C GLU A 77 3.93 9.27 -11.71
N ALA A 78 4.08 10.08 -10.66
CA ALA A 78 4.49 9.61 -9.34
C ALA A 78 3.44 8.67 -8.72
N ALA A 79 2.14 8.97 -8.92
CA ALA A 79 1.05 8.10 -8.51
C ALA A 79 1.13 6.74 -9.22
N LYS A 80 1.32 6.74 -10.55
CA LYS A 80 1.45 5.50 -11.33
C LYS A 80 2.61 4.66 -10.84
N GLU A 81 3.76 5.26 -10.58
CA GLU A 81 4.93 4.54 -10.09
C GLU A 81 4.68 3.91 -8.72
N ALA A 82 4.09 4.65 -7.78
CA ALA A 82 3.75 4.11 -6.46
C ALA A 82 2.77 2.93 -6.56
N TYR A 83 1.71 3.05 -7.38
CA TYR A 83 0.74 1.97 -7.60
C TYR A 83 1.37 0.73 -8.24
N LYS A 84 2.21 0.91 -9.27
CA LYS A 84 2.92 -0.20 -9.91
C LYS A 84 3.80 -0.95 -8.92
N ARG A 85 4.50 -0.23 -8.04
CA ARG A 85 5.31 -0.87 -6.98
C ARG A 85 4.47 -1.75 -6.05
N VAL A 86 3.25 -1.36 -5.71
CA VAL A 86 2.34 -2.24 -4.95
C VAL A 86 2.05 -3.52 -5.73
N ILE A 87 1.67 -3.39 -7.00
CA ILE A 87 1.25 -4.50 -7.85
C ILE A 87 2.40 -5.46 -8.17
N GLU A 88 3.58 -4.90 -8.49
CA GLU A 88 4.73 -5.66 -8.98
C GLU A 88 5.59 -6.20 -7.83
N GLU A 89 5.76 -5.46 -6.74
CA GLU A 89 6.68 -5.82 -5.66
C GLU A 89 5.99 -6.35 -4.39
N PHE A 90 4.70 -6.03 -4.16
CA PHE A 90 4.01 -6.31 -2.89
C PHE A 90 2.58 -6.81 -3.10
N PHE A 91 2.38 -7.61 -4.15
CA PHE A 91 1.08 -8.06 -4.64
C PHE A 91 0.20 -8.70 -3.56
N TYR A 92 0.77 -9.51 -2.67
CA TYR A 92 0.01 -10.27 -1.66
C TYR A 92 -0.30 -9.47 -0.39
N ALA A 93 0.04 -8.18 -0.35
CA ALA A 93 -0.30 -7.33 0.78
C ALA A 93 -1.81 -7.31 1.04
N GLN A 94 -2.17 -7.25 2.31
CA GLN A 94 -3.55 -7.15 2.77
C GLN A 94 -3.63 -6.15 3.92
N CYS A 95 -4.68 -5.33 3.92
CA CYS A 95 -4.87 -4.31 4.93
C CYS A 95 -6.23 -4.48 5.62
N TRP A 96 -6.22 -4.42 6.95
CA TRP A 96 -7.44 -4.53 7.75
C TRP A 96 -8.26 -3.25 7.66
N ASP A 97 -9.50 -3.37 7.18
CA ASP A 97 -10.52 -2.34 7.33
C ASP A 97 -11.25 -2.54 8.68
N PRO A 98 -11.34 -1.50 9.52
CA PRO A 98 -12.09 -1.54 10.78
C PRO A 98 -13.56 -1.99 10.65
N LYS A 99 -14.15 -1.90 9.45
CA LYS A 99 -15.49 -2.38 9.13
C LYS A 99 -15.60 -3.90 8.99
N GLY A 100 -14.49 -4.64 9.05
CA GLY A 100 -14.51 -6.08 9.29
C GLY A 100 -13.89 -6.97 8.21
N TRP A 101 -13.23 -6.41 7.20
CA TRP A 101 -12.64 -7.17 6.10
C TRP A 101 -11.18 -6.78 5.85
N PHE A 102 -10.45 -7.64 5.12
CA PHE A 102 -9.17 -7.28 4.54
C PHE A 102 -9.37 -6.86 3.09
N TRP A 103 -8.89 -5.69 2.72
CA TRP A 103 -8.79 -5.28 1.32
C TRP A 103 -7.36 -5.46 0.83
N LYS A 104 -7.18 -5.46 -0.49
CA LYS A 104 -5.90 -5.75 -1.14
C LYS A 104 -5.36 -4.48 -1.80
N PRO A 105 -4.23 -3.94 -1.32
CA PRO A 105 -3.61 -2.77 -1.91
C PRO A 105 -3.31 -2.90 -3.41
N ALA A 106 -2.91 -4.08 -3.88
CA ALA A 106 -2.62 -4.29 -5.30
C ALA A 106 -3.87 -4.18 -6.20
N GLU A 107 -5.01 -4.75 -5.77
CA GLU A 107 -6.27 -4.64 -6.51
C GLU A 107 -6.76 -3.19 -6.54
N ALA A 108 -6.75 -2.51 -5.39
CA ALA A 108 -7.12 -1.10 -5.29
C ALA A 108 -6.19 -0.19 -6.13
N ALA A 109 -4.88 -0.47 -6.15
CA ALA A 109 -3.91 0.24 -6.98
C ALA A 109 -4.20 0.06 -8.48
N GLN A 110 -4.55 -1.16 -8.90
CA GLN A 110 -4.91 -1.44 -10.29
C GLN A 110 -6.17 -0.67 -10.71
N GLU A 111 -7.20 -0.65 -9.87
CA GLU A 111 -8.41 0.15 -10.13
C GLU A 111 -8.08 1.62 -10.33
N LYS A 112 -7.15 2.19 -9.53
CA LYS A 112 -6.71 3.59 -9.70
C LYS A 112 -5.92 3.82 -10.97
N LEU A 113 -5.08 2.89 -11.39
CA LEU A 113 -4.38 2.98 -12.67
C LEU A 113 -5.37 2.97 -13.84
N ASP A 114 -6.39 2.11 -13.78
CA ASP A 114 -7.41 1.99 -14.82
C ASP A 114 -8.29 3.25 -14.90
N GLU A 115 -8.72 3.79 -13.76
CA GLU A 115 -9.41 5.08 -13.67
C GLU A 115 -8.59 6.21 -14.32
N MET A 116 -7.29 6.27 -14.01
CA MET A 116 -6.39 7.32 -14.54
C MET A 116 -6.12 7.18 -16.04
N ALA A 117 -6.18 5.96 -16.59
CA ALA A 117 -5.99 5.71 -18.01
C ALA A 117 -7.24 6.06 -18.85
N ALA A 118 -8.41 6.16 -18.22
CA ALA A 118 -9.68 6.49 -18.85
C ALA A 118 -10.01 8.01 -18.86
N MET A 119 -9.14 8.84 -18.28
CA MET A 119 -9.25 10.32 -18.24
C MET A 119 -8.70 10.97 -19.51
#